data_AF-A0A9D2DK92-F1
#
_entry.id   AF-A0A9D2DK92-F1
#
_cell.length_a   1.000
_cell.length_b   1.000
_cell.length_c   1.000
_cell.angle_alpha   90.00
_cell.angle_beta   90.00
_cell.angle_gamma   90.00
#
_symmetry.space_group_name_H-M   'P 1'
#
loop_
_entity.id
_entity.type
_entity.pdbx_description
1 polymer ?
#
loop_
_entity_poly.entity_id
_entity_poly.type
_entity_poly.pdbx_seq_one_letter_code
_entity_poly.pdbx_strand_id
1 'polypeptide(L)'
;MDNRLLLGFASAQELWRFVGERVAQRNAPSSTQRPLLIRILFERGAGIDLTDVPFRTRLTKVPGTVDAGLVETAIEHLPPLASGMDLCVSRQRGRRSFQGATCHLMSGSYPEGSFCQLDEGVLVTGPELTFLQMARVLDDDLLVAYGYEICGYFARTSAEHGFCSCPALTSTSKIKDYLDRLARLRGNCGEGMPWGYARALRALRYVRDGAASPEEAVTSMVLTLPGARGGYGLPPARLNAAVRLSAAAAELFGIEEFVCDMSWDGHGLVAEFQGGQHKQRTRRSYDSRKGNVLGADGWTIVEVDRGMFERASLMDEVAKSISAGLGIRWRQPGASRATRQLRLRNKLLRYLDER
;
A
#
# COMPACT_ATOMS: atom_id res chain seq x y z
N MET A 1 -1.46 -8.22 -33.79
CA MET A 1 -1.15 -7.62 -32.48
C MET A 1 -2.27 -6.73 -31.94
N ASP A 2 -3.33 -6.44 -32.71
CA ASP A 2 -4.33 -5.40 -32.37
C ASP A 2 -5.54 -5.86 -31.53
N ASN A 3 -5.65 -7.15 -31.18
CA ASN A 3 -6.78 -7.65 -30.41
C ASN A 3 -6.42 -7.86 -28.94
N ARG A 4 -6.19 -6.76 -28.22
CA ARG A 4 -5.88 -6.80 -26.78
C ARG A 4 -6.68 -5.76 -26.01
N LEU A 5 -7.19 -6.17 -24.87
CA LEU A 5 -7.78 -5.32 -23.86
C LEU A 5 -6.67 -4.80 -22.94
N LEU A 6 -6.63 -3.49 -22.65
CA LEU A 6 -5.74 -2.94 -21.61
C LEU A 6 -6.56 -2.22 -20.54
N LEU A 7 -6.47 -2.74 -19.32
CA LEU A 7 -7.17 -2.27 -18.14
C LEU A 7 -6.25 -1.36 -17.32
N GLY A 8 -6.74 -0.20 -16.92
CA GLY A 8 -5.99 0.78 -16.14
C GLY A 8 -6.83 1.40 -15.03
N PHE A 9 -6.30 2.46 -14.41
CA PHE A 9 -7.05 3.29 -13.44
C PHE A 9 -7.72 2.45 -12.33
N ALA A 10 -8.99 2.71 -12.02
CA ALA A 10 -9.68 2.06 -10.91
C ALA A 10 -9.87 0.57 -11.17
N SER A 11 -10.14 0.17 -12.43
CA SER A 11 -10.18 -1.26 -12.79
C SER A 11 -8.85 -1.98 -12.52
N ALA A 12 -7.71 -1.37 -12.84
CA ALA A 12 -6.42 -1.97 -12.51
C ALA A 12 -6.18 -2.03 -11.00
N GLN A 13 -6.58 -1.01 -10.23
CA GLN A 13 -6.52 -1.05 -8.77
C GLN A 13 -7.31 -2.23 -8.20
N GLU A 14 -8.56 -2.40 -8.61
CA GLU A 14 -9.43 -3.49 -8.15
C GLU A 14 -8.91 -4.87 -8.58
N LEU A 15 -8.35 -4.99 -9.79
CA LEU A 15 -7.72 -6.23 -10.22
C LEU A 15 -6.48 -6.57 -9.40
N TRP A 16 -5.66 -5.59 -9.04
CA TRP A 16 -4.50 -5.82 -8.17
C TRP A 16 -4.90 -6.23 -6.75
N ARG A 17 -6.02 -5.70 -6.24
CA ARG A 17 -6.65 -6.17 -4.98
C ARG A 17 -7.11 -7.61 -5.09
N PHE A 18 -7.83 -7.94 -6.17
CA PHE A 18 -8.31 -9.29 -6.45
C PHE A 18 -7.15 -10.29 -6.57
N VAL A 19 -6.06 -9.93 -7.26
CA VAL A 19 -4.84 -10.74 -7.31
C VAL A 19 -4.27 -10.99 -5.90
N GLY A 20 -4.22 -9.95 -5.05
CA GLY A 20 -3.79 -10.08 -3.67
C GLY A 20 -4.65 -11.07 -2.87
N GLU A 21 -5.97 -11.00 -3.03
CA GLU A 21 -6.93 -11.94 -2.42
C GLU A 21 -6.72 -13.38 -2.88
N ARG A 22 -6.56 -13.58 -4.18
CA ARG A 22 -6.29 -14.90 -4.78
C ARG A 22 -4.97 -15.50 -4.28
N VAL A 23 -3.92 -14.70 -4.19
CA VAL A 23 -2.65 -15.11 -3.58
C VAL A 23 -2.83 -15.46 -2.10
N ALA A 24 -3.59 -14.66 -1.34
CA ALA A 24 -3.88 -14.95 0.07
C ALA A 24 -4.61 -16.29 0.25
N GLN A 25 -5.62 -16.57 -0.59
CA GLN A 25 -6.40 -17.81 -0.57
C GLN A 25 -5.54 -19.05 -0.87
N ARG A 26 -4.69 -18.99 -1.91
CA ARG A 26 -3.75 -20.08 -2.24
C ARG A 26 -2.75 -20.37 -1.13
N ASN A 27 -2.48 -19.38 -0.31
CA ASN A 27 -1.50 -19.42 0.76
C ASN A 27 -2.15 -19.41 2.16
N ALA A 28 -3.39 -19.88 2.26
CA ALA A 28 -4.10 -20.01 3.51
C ALA A 28 -3.29 -20.86 4.52
N PRO A 29 -3.31 -20.52 5.82
CA PRO A 29 -2.61 -21.31 6.83
C PRO A 29 -3.16 -22.74 6.91
N SER A 30 -2.30 -23.69 7.22
CA SER A 30 -2.65 -25.10 7.42
C SER A 30 -1.93 -25.66 8.65
N SER A 31 -2.11 -26.97 8.93
CA SER A 31 -1.35 -27.64 9.99
C SER A 31 0.16 -27.63 9.76
N THR A 32 0.61 -27.50 8.51
CA THR A 32 2.02 -27.52 8.11
C THR A 32 2.53 -26.16 7.65
N GLN A 33 1.64 -25.21 7.33
CA GLN A 33 2.02 -23.88 6.84
C GLN A 33 1.57 -22.78 7.80
N ARG A 34 2.53 -21.97 8.24
CA ARG A 34 2.27 -20.78 9.04
C ARG A 34 1.45 -19.74 8.26
N PRO A 35 0.75 -18.82 8.95
CA PRO A 35 0.04 -17.71 8.32
C PRO A 35 0.93 -16.95 7.33
N LEU A 36 0.36 -16.54 6.19
CA LEU A 36 1.09 -15.92 5.10
C LEU A 36 1.95 -14.72 5.53
N LEU A 37 1.40 -13.84 6.39
CA LEU A 37 2.16 -12.70 6.90
C LEU A 37 3.44 -13.11 7.65
N ILE A 38 3.40 -14.21 8.41
CA ILE A 38 4.60 -14.72 9.11
C ILE A 38 5.64 -15.19 8.10
N ARG A 39 5.22 -15.88 7.03
CA ARG A 39 6.13 -16.33 5.97
C ARG A 39 6.76 -15.16 5.21
N ILE A 40 5.99 -14.09 4.98
CA ILE A 40 6.48 -12.84 4.37
C ILE A 40 7.54 -12.19 5.27
N LEU A 41 7.24 -11.98 6.55
CA LEU A 41 8.08 -11.20 7.45
C LEU A 41 9.32 -11.95 7.94
N PHE A 42 9.21 -13.26 8.21
CA PHE A 42 10.25 -14.01 8.91
C PHE A 42 10.91 -15.11 8.07
N GLU A 43 10.29 -15.52 6.95
CA GLU A 43 10.76 -16.65 6.14
C GLU A 43 11.18 -16.21 4.73
N ARG A 44 11.35 -14.90 4.51
CA ARG A 44 11.74 -14.28 3.22
C ARG A 44 10.87 -14.73 2.04
N GLY A 45 9.60 -15.06 2.31
CA GLY A 45 8.64 -15.51 1.32
C GLY A 45 8.81 -16.96 0.85
N ALA A 46 9.51 -17.81 1.60
CA ALA A 46 9.66 -19.22 1.28
C ALA A 46 8.30 -19.92 1.14
N GLY A 47 8.13 -20.65 0.03
CA GLY A 47 6.93 -21.45 -0.22
C GLY A 47 5.64 -20.65 -0.44
N ILE A 48 5.74 -19.36 -0.79
CA ILE A 48 4.57 -18.58 -1.22
C ILE A 48 4.23 -18.92 -2.68
N ASP A 49 3.01 -19.40 -2.93
CA ASP A 49 2.49 -19.60 -4.28
C ASP A 49 2.09 -18.24 -4.89
N LEU A 50 2.77 -17.85 -5.97
CA LEU A 50 2.54 -16.61 -6.71
C LEU A 50 1.92 -16.84 -8.10
N THR A 51 1.36 -18.03 -8.35
CA THR A 51 0.84 -18.40 -9.68
C THR A 51 -0.25 -17.45 -10.18
N ASP A 52 -1.05 -16.88 -9.26
CA ASP A 52 -2.12 -15.93 -9.62
C ASP A 52 -1.60 -14.49 -9.85
N VAL A 53 -0.29 -14.22 -9.72
CA VAL A 53 0.28 -12.90 -10.00
C VAL A 53 0.49 -12.70 -11.51
N PRO A 54 -0.14 -11.69 -12.14
CA PRO A 54 0.05 -11.38 -13.55
C PRO A 54 1.52 -11.17 -13.91
N PHE A 55 1.98 -11.82 -14.97
CA PHE A 55 3.38 -11.69 -15.38
C PHE A 55 3.63 -10.38 -16.13
N ARG A 56 4.80 -9.77 -15.91
CA ARG A 56 5.20 -8.53 -16.58
C ARG A 56 5.55 -8.80 -18.04
N THR A 57 4.99 -8.01 -18.94
CA THR A 57 5.26 -8.11 -20.38
C THR A 57 6.38 -7.15 -20.80
N ARG A 58 6.98 -7.41 -21.97
CA ARG A 58 7.89 -6.46 -22.66
C ARG A 58 7.15 -5.48 -23.58
N LEU A 59 5.82 -5.44 -23.50
CA LEU A 59 5.03 -4.55 -24.33
C LEU A 59 5.23 -3.11 -23.86
N THR A 60 5.41 -2.21 -24.81
CA THR A 60 5.62 -0.77 -24.58
C THR A 60 4.55 0.09 -25.26
N LYS A 61 3.64 -0.52 -26.02
CA LYS A 61 2.59 0.15 -26.77
C LYS A 61 1.22 -0.17 -26.18
N VAL A 62 0.43 0.89 -26.00
CA VAL A 62 -0.99 0.81 -25.65
C VAL A 62 -1.81 0.47 -26.91
N PRO A 63 -2.82 -0.43 -26.84
CA PRO A 63 -3.68 -0.77 -27.97
C PRO A 63 -4.29 0.46 -28.65
N GLY A 64 -4.33 0.48 -29.98
CA GLY A 64 -4.89 1.63 -30.73
C GLY A 64 -6.41 1.71 -30.66
N THR A 65 -7.07 0.57 -30.48
CA THR A 65 -8.51 0.34 -30.38
C THR A 65 -8.73 -0.90 -29.51
N VAL A 66 -9.97 -1.15 -29.12
CA VAL A 66 -10.38 -2.36 -28.41
C VAL A 66 -11.54 -3.02 -29.18
N ASP A 67 -11.55 -4.34 -29.22
CA ASP A 67 -12.64 -5.14 -29.77
C ASP A 67 -13.81 -5.26 -28.78
N ALA A 68 -15.04 -5.16 -29.28
CA ALA A 68 -16.23 -5.15 -28.42
C ALA A 68 -16.49 -6.52 -27.78
N GLY A 69 -16.20 -7.63 -28.47
CA GLY A 69 -16.36 -8.96 -27.92
C GLY A 69 -15.41 -9.21 -26.74
N LEU A 70 -14.16 -8.75 -26.84
CA LEU A 70 -13.21 -8.81 -25.71
C LEU A 70 -13.68 -8.01 -24.49
N VAL A 71 -14.36 -6.88 -24.70
CA VAL A 71 -14.92 -6.06 -23.61
C VAL A 71 -16.05 -6.80 -22.91
N GLU A 72 -16.98 -7.36 -23.67
CA GLU A 72 -18.13 -8.13 -23.14
C GLU A 72 -17.65 -9.36 -22.37
N THR A 73 -16.75 -10.16 -22.94
CA THR A 73 -16.17 -11.33 -22.27
C THR A 73 -15.46 -10.93 -20.97
N ALA A 74 -14.70 -9.84 -20.96
CA ALA A 74 -14.00 -9.39 -19.76
C ALA A 74 -14.95 -8.95 -18.63
N ILE A 75 -16.06 -8.30 -18.96
CA ILE A 75 -17.09 -7.91 -17.97
C ILE A 75 -17.71 -9.15 -17.31
N GLU A 76 -17.96 -10.20 -18.09
CA GLU A 76 -18.53 -11.45 -17.58
C GLU A 76 -17.56 -12.26 -16.71
N HIS A 77 -16.28 -12.30 -17.08
CA HIS A 77 -15.29 -13.22 -16.49
C HIS A 77 -14.37 -12.56 -15.45
N LEU A 78 -14.45 -11.24 -15.26
CA LEU A 78 -13.69 -10.51 -14.24
C LEU A 78 -14.66 -9.89 -13.22
N PRO A 79 -15.06 -10.64 -12.17
CA PRO A 79 -16.02 -10.17 -11.17
C PRO A 79 -15.72 -8.78 -10.57
N PRO A 80 -14.45 -8.40 -10.31
CA PRO A 80 -14.14 -7.06 -9.79
C PRO A 80 -14.55 -5.91 -10.71
N LEU A 81 -14.84 -6.17 -11.99
CA LEU A 81 -15.14 -5.16 -13.01
C LEU A 81 -16.64 -5.05 -13.34
N ALA A 82 -17.51 -5.77 -12.62
CA ALA A 82 -18.95 -5.79 -12.88
C ALA A 82 -19.64 -4.41 -12.75
N SER A 83 -19.07 -3.50 -11.93
CA SER A 83 -19.58 -2.13 -11.75
C SER A 83 -19.14 -1.15 -12.83
N GLY A 84 -18.18 -1.55 -13.68
CA GLY A 84 -17.67 -0.76 -14.78
C GLY A 84 -16.17 -0.95 -15.01
N MET A 85 -15.72 -0.66 -16.23
CA MET A 85 -14.36 -0.96 -16.67
C MET A 85 -13.63 0.27 -17.24
N ASP A 86 -12.38 0.47 -16.84
CA ASP A 86 -11.48 1.52 -17.33
C ASP A 86 -10.53 0.97 -18.39
N LEU A 87 -10.86 1.26 -19.65
CA LEU A 87 -10.11 0.84 -20.83
C LEU A 87 -9.07 1.87 -21.25
N CYS A 88 -7.90 1.41 -21.69
CA CYS A 88 -6.81 2.26 -22.12
C CYS A 88 -6.51 2.09 -23.61
N VAL A 89 -6.60 3.20 -24.36
CA VAL A 89 -6.33 3.23 -25.81
C VAL A 89 -5.35 4.33 -26.19
N SER A 90 -4.52 4.11 -27.21
CA SER A 90 -3.50 5.08 -27.64
C SER A 90 -3.97 6.11 -28.65
N ARG A 91 -5.14 5.90 -29.27
CA ARG A 91 -5.67 6.77 -30.33
C ARG A 91 -7.07 7.28 -29.99
N GLN A 92 -7.35 8.53 -30.34
CA GLN A 92 -8.66 9.14 -30.13
C GLN A 92 -9.79 8.35 -30.80
N ARG A 93 -9.55 7.81 -32.01
CA ARG A 93 -10.50 6.93 -32.72
C ARG A 93 -10.83 5.62 -31.99
N GLY A 94 -9.97 5.19 -31.07
CA GLY A 94 -10.18 4.01 -30.24
C GLY A 94 -11.06 4.28 -29.02
N ARG A 95 -11.33 5.55 -28.67
CA ARG A 95 -12.24 5.93 -27.58
C ARG A 95 -13.69 5.80 -28.04
N ARG A 96 -14.10 4.57 -28.32
CA ARG A 96 -15.48 4.24 -28.64
C ARG A 96 -16.30 4.19 -27.34
N SER A 97 -17.60 4.40 -27.46
CA SER A 97 -18.52 4.16 -26.36
C SER A 97 -18.78 2.66 -26.27
N PHE A 98 -18.61 2.10 -25.07
CA PHE A 98 -18.94 0.73 -24.73
C PHE A 98 -19.86 0.78 -23.51
N GLN A 99 -20.91 -0.04 -23.50
CA GLN A 99 -21.76 -0.15 -22.31
C GLN A 99 -20.93 -0.70 -21.15
N GLY A 100 -21.03 -0.07 -19.98
CA GLY A 100 -20.26 -0.48 -18.79
C GLY A 100 -18.76 -0.22 -18.86
N ALA A 101 -18.24 0.56 -19.83
CA ALA A 101 -16.80 0.88 -19.86
C ALA A 101 -16.49 2.34 -20.22
N THR A 102 -15.46 2.88 -19.57
CA THR A 102 -14.88 4.20 -19.81
C THR A 102 -13.55 4.06 -20.55
N CYS A 103 -13.42 4.72 -21.71
CA CYS A 103 -12.18 4.73 -22.49
C CYS A 103 -11.29 5.94 -22.19
N HIS A 104 -10.11 5.65 -21.65
CA HIS A 104 -9.04 6.60 -21.35
C HIS A 104 -8.00 6.65 -22.47
N LEU A 105 -7.66 7.87 -22.90
CA LEU A 105 -6.56 8.08 -23.82
C LEU A 105 -5.22 7.96 -23.07
N MET A 106 -4.38 7.04 -23.52
CA MET A 106 -3.01 6.85 -23.07
C MET A 106 -2.07 6.88 -24.28
N SER A 107 -1.70 8.09 -24.68
CA SER A 107 -0.80 8.33 -25.79
C SER A 107 0.67 8.41 -25.35
N GLY A 108 1.56 8.24 -26.33
CA GLY A 108 3.00 8.30 -26.13
C GLY A 108 3.60 6.96 -25.68
N SER A 109 4.87 7.04 -25.31
CA SER A 109 5.75 5.93 -25.04
C SER A 109 5.71 5.53 -23.57
N TYR A 110 5.84 4.22 -23.33
CA TYR A 110 5.83 3.59 -22.01
C TYR A 110 7.00 2.61 -21.88
N PRO A 111 7.71 2.56 -20.73
CA PRO A 111 8.82 1.62 -20.51
C PRO A 111 8.36 0.15 -20.54
N GLU A 112 9.30 -0.77 -20.77
CA GLU A 112 9.03 -2.19 -20.54
C GLU A 112 8.63 -2.46 -19.08
N GLY A 113 7.70 -3.39 -18.89
CA GLY A 113 7.11 -3.70 -17.59
C GLY A 113 5.94 -2.78 -17.18
N SER A 114 5.53 -1.84 -18.04
CA SER A 114 4.32 -1.01 -17.85
C SER A 114 3.02 -1.80 -17.87
N PHE A 115 2.99 -2.97 -18.52
CA PHE A 115 1.80 -3.80 -18.68
C PHE A 115 2.07 -5.22 -18.23
N CYS A 116 1.14 -5.79 -17.47
CA CYS A 116 1.14 -7.19 -17.06
C CYS A 116 0.03 -7.94 -17.80
N GLN A 117 0.28 -9.20 -18.11
CA GLN A 117 -0.73 -10.05 -18.75
C GLN A 117 -1.49 -10.80 -17.67
N LEU A 118 -2.81 -10.53 -17.60
CA LEU A 118 -3.73 -11.15 -16.67
C LEU A 118 -4.27 -12.47 -17.25
N ASP A 119 -4.63 -12.45 -18.54
CA ASP A 119 -5.12 -13.61 -19.27
C ASP A 119 -4.80 -13.48 -20.78
N GLU A 120 -5.20 -14.44 -21.60
CA GLU A 120 -5.09 -14.37 -23.05
C GLU A 120 -5.84 -13.13 -23.59
N GLY A 121 -5.10 -12.22 -24.23
CA GLY A 121 -5.66 -10.99 -24.77
C GLY A 121 -6.00 -9.91 -23.75
N VAL A 122 -5.89 -10.17 -22.45
CA VAL A 122 -6.21 -9.22 -21.37
C VAL A 122 -4.94 -8.74 -20.65
N LEU A 123 -4.66 -7.45 -20.78
CA LEU A 123 -3.58 -6.76 -20.09
C LEU A 123 -4.12 -5.86 -18.99
N VAL A 124 -3.33 -5.68 -17.94
CA VAL A 124 -3.54 -4.69 -16.88
C VAL A 124 -2.30 -3.81 -16.76
N THR A 125 -2.45 -2.54 -16.39
CA THR A 125 -1.29 -1.70 -16.07
C THR A 125 -0.54 -2.24 -14.86
N GLY A 126 0.79 -2.28 -14.94
CA GLY A 126 1.64 -2.70 -13.83
C GLY A 126 1.42 -1.80 -12.59
N PRO A 127 1.69 -2.28 -11.37
CA PRO A 127 1.37 -1.53 -10.13
C PRO A 127 1.92 -0.10 -10.12
N GLU A 128 3.13 0.11 -10.67
CA GLU A 128 3.77 1.42 -10.74
C GLU A 128 3.07 2.39 -11.70
N LEU A 129 2.56 1.87 -12.83
CA LEU A 129 1.77 2.65 -13.78
C LEU A 129 0.36 2.92 -13.23
N THR A 130 -0.24 1.93 -12.55
CA THR A 130 -1.53 2.10 -11.88
C THR A 130 -1.43 3.19 -10.80
N PHE A 131 -0.37 3.23 -10.00
CA PHE A 131 -0.13 4.33 -9.05
C PHE A 131 -0.10 5.71 -9.72
N LEU A 132 0.58 5.83 -10.87
CA LEU A 132 0.58 7.05 -11.67
C LEU A 132 -0.83 7.41 -12.18
N GLN A 133 -1.61 6.43 -12.64
CA GLN A 133 -2.98 6.65 -13.12
C GLN A 133 -3.93 7.05 -11.99
N MET A 134 -3.83 6.41 -10.82
CA MET A 134 -4.61 6.75 -9.63
C MET A 134 -4.28 8.14 -9.11
N ALA A 135 -3.10 8.68 -9.42
CA ALA A 135 -2.79 10.09 -9.24
C ALA A 135 -3.59 11.04 -10.15
N ARG A 136 -4.59 10.57 -10.89
CA ARG A 136 -5.62 11.40 -11.56
C ARG A 136 -7.01 11.22 -10.95
N VAL A 137 -7.21 10.16 -10.16
CA VAL A 137 -8.51 9.72 -9.66
C VAL A 137 -8.65 10.05 -8.18
N LEU A 138 -7.64 9.69 -7.37
CA LEU A 138 -7.67 9.84 -5.91
C LEU A 138 -7.28 11.24 -5.48
N ASP A 139 -7.70 11.69 -4.30
CA ASP A 139 -7.10 12.85 -3.66
C ASP A 139 -5.71 12.53 -3.12
N ASP A 140 -4.95 13.56 -2.73
CA ASP A 140 -3.54 13.39 -2.35
C ASP A 140 -3.34 12.49 -1.13
N ASP A 141 -4.29 12.38 -0.19
CA ASP A 141 -4.12 11.52 1.00
C ASP A 141 -4.48 10.07 0.65
N LEU A 142 -5.56 9.85 -0.11
CA LEU A 142 -5.93 8.52 -0.59
C LEU A 142 -4.92 7.95 -1.58
N LEU A 143 -4.24 8.79 -2.36
CA LEU A 143 -3.12 8.36 -3.21
C LEU A 143 -1.94 7.85 -2.37
N VAL A 144 -1.65 8.49 -1.23
CA VAL A 144 -0.62 8.00 -0.30
C VAL A 144 -1.06 6.68 0.31
N ALA A 145 -2.32 6.55 0.74
CA ALA A 145 -2.87 5.30 1.27
C ALA A 145 -2.80 4.15 0.25
N TYR A 146 -3.13 4.41 -1.02
CA TYR A 146 -2.96 3.42 -2.09
C TYR A 146 -1.49 3.06 -2.33
N GLY A 147 -0.58 4.02 -2.18
CA GLY A 147 0.86 3.74 -2.20
C GLY A 147 1.29 2.78 -1.09
N TYR A 148 0.77 2.96 0.13
CA TYR A 148 1.00 2.03 1.24
C TYR A 148 0.45 0.64 0.95
N GLU A 149 -0.73 0.55 0.32
CA GLU A 149 -1.35 -0.73 -0.05
C GLU A 149 -0.45 -1.51 -1.02
N ILE A 150 -0.04 -0.92 -2.14
CA ILE A 150 0.76 -1.64 -3.16
C ILE A 150 2.23 -1.88 -2.76
N CYS A 151 2.75 -1.13 -1.78
CA CYS A 151 4.09 -1.30 -1.21
C CYS A 151 4.09 -2.09 0.11
N GLY A 152 2.91 -2.44 0.61
CA GLY A 152 2.69 -3.14 1.87
C GLY A 152 2.41 -4.62 1.67
N TYR A 153 2.15 -5.32 2.78
CA TYR A 153 1.87 -6.75 2.82
C TYR A 153 0.37 -7.06 2.96
N PHE A 154 -0.47 -6.21 2.37
CA PHE A 154 -1.91 -6.38 2.39
C PHE A 154 -2.56 -5.91 1.09
N ALA A 155 -3.73 -6.48 0.81
CA ALA A 155 -4.65 -6.01 -0.21
C ALA A 155 -6.00 -5.75 0.44
N ARG A 156 -6.66 -4.65 0.07
CA ARG A 156 -8.02 -4.38 0.52
C ARG A 156 -9.00 -5.30 -0.18
N THR A 157 -10.02 -5.74 0.55
CA THR A 157 -11.00 -6.74 0.07
C THR A 157 -12.36 -6.47 0.69
N SER A 158 -13.43 -6.89 0.04
CA SER A 158 -14.79 -6.86 0.61
C SER A 158 -15.04 -7.92 1.70
N ALA A 159 -14.03 -8.71 2.07
CA ALA A 159 -14.10 -9.72 3.13
C ALA A 159 -14.42 -9.11 4.52
N GLU A 160 -14.73 -9.97 5.50
CA GLU A 160 -15.23 -9.60 6.84
C GLU A 160 -14.39 -8.51 7.54
N HIS A 161 -13.05 -8.56 7.38
CA HIS A 161 -12.11 -7.64 8.01
C HIS A 161 -11.64 -6.49 7.09
N GLY A 162 -12.14 -6.38 5.87
CA GLY A 162 -11.81 -5.30 4.93
C GLY A 162 -10.45 -5.43 4.22
N PHE A 163 -9.63 -6.43 4.56
CA PHE A 163 -8.35 -6.72 3.89
C PHE A 163 -7.88 -8.16 4.12
N CYS A 164 -6.90 -8.59 3.32
CA CYS A 164 -6.15 -9.83 3.51
C CYS A 164 -4.63 -9.56 3.45
N SER A 165 -3.82 -10.43 4.06
CA SER A 165 -2.36 -10.35 3.91
C SER A 165 -1.93 -10.91 2.56
N CYS A 166 -1.02 -10.24 1.87
CA CYS A 166 -0.42 -10.70 0.62
C CYS A 166 0.99 -10.12 0.44
N PRO A 167 1.84 -10.65 -0.44
CA PRO A 167 3.12 -10.03 -0.77
C PRO A 167 2.95 -8.64 -1.39
N ALA A 168 3.93 -7.76 -1.19
CA ALA A 168 3.93 -6.43 -1.80
C ALA A 168 4.00 -6.53 -3.33
N LEU A 169 3.11 -5.79 -4.00
CA LEU A 169 3.05 -5.74 -5.47
C LEU A 169 4.24 -4.98 -6.07
N THR A 170 4.73 -3.97 -5.33
CA THR A 170 5.88 -3.16 -5.70
C THR A 170 6.58 -2.63 -4.45
N SER A 171 7.42 -1.60 -4.61
CA SER A 171 8.05 -0.88 -3.51
C SER A 171 8.21 0.59 -3.88
N THR A 172 8.45 1.45 -2.89
CA THR A 172 8.71 2.88 -3.11
C THR A 172 9.86 3.11 -4.10
N SER A 173 10.94 2.30 -3.99
CA SER A 173 12.07 2.33 -4.93
C SER A 173 11.65 1.97 -6.35
N LYS A 174 10.91 0.86 -6.53
CA LYS A 174 10.45 0.41 -7.85
C LYS A 174 9.50 1.41 -8.50
N ILE A 175 8.60 2.03 -7.74
CA ILE A 175 7.73 3.11 -8.25
C ILE A 175 8.58 4.29 -8.72
N LYS A 176 9.55 4.73 -7.90
CA LYS A 176 10.43 5.84 -8.30
C LYS A 176 11.24 5.51 -9.54
N ASP A 177 11.86 4.33 -9.60
CA ASP A 177 12.64 3.89 -10.75
C ASP A 177 11.79 3.80 -12.02
N TYR A 178 10.53 3.38 -11.90
CA TYR A 178 9.59 3.39 -13.01
C TYR A 178 9.28 4.81 -13.51
N LEU A 179 8.98 5.74 -12.59
CA LEU A 179 8.70 7.14 -12.93
C LEU A 179 9.91 7.82 -13.58
N ASP A 180 11.12 7.57 -13.07
CA ASP A 180 12.37 8.09 -13.64
C ASP A 180 12.64 7.50 -15.04
N ARG A 181 12.41 6.20 -15.26
CA ARG A 181 12.50 5.57 -16.58
C ARG A 181 11.49 6.15 -17.57
N LEU A 182 10.25 6.36 -17.14
CA LEU A 182 9.20 6.97 -17.98
C LEU A 182 9.59 8.40 -18.39
N ALA A 183 10.08 9.21 -17.45
CA ALA A 183 10.52 10.57 -17.75
C ALA A 183 11.70 10.61 -18.73
N ARG A 184 12.70 9.75 -18.55
CA ARG A 184 13.82 9.63 -19.49
C ARG A 184 13.35 9.23 -20.88
N LEU A 185 12.50 8.19 -20.98
CA LEU A 185 11.96 7.71 -22.25
C LEU A 185 11.21 8.81 -22.99
N ARG A 186 10.30 9.51 -22.31
CA ARG A 186 9.49 10.57 -22.92
C ARG A 186 10.32 11.79 -23.28
N GLY A 187 11.29 12.16 -22.46
CA GLY A 187 12.26 13.20 -22.78
C GLY A 187 13.01 12.90 -24.08
N ASN A 188 13.51 11.67 -24.24
CA ASN A 188 14.20 11.23 -25.45
C ASN A 188 13.29 11.23 -26.69
N CYS A 189 11.98 11.00 -26.52
CA CYS A 189 10.99 11.02 -27.59
C CYS A 189 10.37 12.41 -27.84
N GLY A 190 10.75 13.44 -27.08
CA GLY A 190 10.12 14.76 -27.17
C GLY A 190 8.65 14.79 -26.74
N GLU A 191 8.22 13.85 -25.91
CA GLU A 191 6.84 13.68 -25.49
C GLU A 191 6.55 14.36 -24.14
N GLY A 192 5.33 14.90 -24.00
CA GLY A 192 4.84 15.41 -22.72
C GLY A 192 4.62 14.30 -21.69
N MET A 193 4.77 14.66 -20.41
CA MET A 193 4.53 13.73 -19.29
C MET A 193 3.05 13.44 -19.08
N PRO A 194 2.67 12.21 -18.70
CA PRO A 194 1.28 11.91 -18.36
C PRO A 194 0.76 12.76 -17.21
N TRP A 195 -0.52 13.13 -17.30
CA TRP A 195 -1.24 13.77 -16.20
C TRP A 195 -1.10 12.95 -14.90
N GLY A 196 -0.89 13.65 -13.79
CA GLY A 196 -0.66 13.01 -12.49
C GLY A 196 0.81 12.73 -12.17
N TYR A 197 1.76 12.83 -13.12
CA TYR A 197 3.18 12.54 -12.88
C TYR A 197 3.78 13.30 -11.69
N ALA A 198 3.63 14.63 -11.67
CA ALA A 198 4.12 15.45 -10.56
C ALA A 198 3.42 15.14 -9.22
N ARG A 199 2.15 14.71 -9.27
CA ARG A 199 1.35 14.36 -8.10
C ARG A 199 1.74 13.00 -7.53
N ALA A 200 2.01 12.01 -8.40
CA ALA A 200 2.56 10.72 -8.03
C ALA A 200 3.92 10.86 -7.35
N LEU A 201 4.85 11.63 -7.92
CA LEU A 201 6.15 11.91 -7.30
C LEU A 201 6.01 12.60 -5.93
N ARG A 202 5.06 13.52 -5.80
CA ARG A 202 4.80 14.20 -4.52
C ARG A 202 4.24 13.25 -3.47
N ALA A 203 3.27 12.41 -3.83
CA ALA A 203 2.67 11.44 -2.92
C ALA A 203 3.69 10.38 -2.47
N LEU A 204 4.52 9.90 -3.38
CA LEU A 204 5.53 8.87 -3.11
C LEU A 204 6.49 9.24 -1.97
N ARG A 205 6.73 10.54 -1.73
CA ARG A 205 7.57 11.02 -0.61
C ARG A 205 7.03 10.60 0.77
N TYR A 206 5.73 10.37 0.87
CA TYR A 206 5.03 10.04 2.12
C TYR A 206 4.67 8.56 2.27
N VAL A 207 4.94 7.75 1.23
CA VAL A 207 4.69 6.30 1.26
C VAL A 207 5.88 5.59 1.90
N ARG A 208 5.62 4.56 2.71
CA ARG A 208 6.65 3.64 3.22
C ARG A 208 6.29 2.22 2.84
N ASP A 209 7.32 1.43 2.60
CA ASP A 209 7.18 0.01 2.33
C ASP A 209 6.80 -0.75 3.61
N GLY A 210 6.11 -1.88 3.44
CA GLY A 210 5.99 -2.88 4.50
C GLY A 210 4.89 -2.67 5.53
N ALA A 211 3.91 -1.78 5.33
CA ALA A 211 2.69 -1.81 6.15
C ALA A 211 2.00 -3.17 5.99
N ALA A 212 1.63 -3.85 7.07
CA ALA A 212 0.97 -5.17 7.03
C ALA A 212 -0.57 -5.09 7.13
N SER A 213 -1.11 -3.89 7.34
CA SER A 213 -2.55 -3.63 7.40
C SER A 213 -2.90 -2.20 6.97
N PRO A 214 -4.16 -1.93 6.56
CA PRO A 214 -4.66 -0.57 6.36
C PRO A 214 -4.47 0.32 7.59
N GLU A 215 -4.65 -0.23 8.79
CA GLU A 215 -4.51 0.49 10.05
C GLU A 215 -3.07 0.92 10.34
N GLU A 216 -2.08 0.07 10.09
CA GLU A 216 -0.67 0.45 10.18
C GLU A 216 -0.31 1.55 9.19
N ALA A 217 -0.81 1.45 7.95
CA ALA A 217 -0.64 2.49 6.94
C ALA A 217 -1.23 3.84 7.42
N VAL A 218 -2.45 3.82 7.95
CA VAL A 218 -3.11 5.02 8.50
C VAL A 218 -2.38 5.56 9.73
N THR A 219 -1.93 4.71 10.64
CA THR A 219 -1.13 5.10 11.80
C THR A 219 0.12 5.85 11.36
N SER A 220 0.86 5.27 10.39
CA SER A 220 2.03 5.88 9.80
C SER A 220 1.71 7.24 9.16
N MET A 221 0.64 7.32 8.38
CA MET A 221 0.22 8.56 7.75
C MET A 221 -0.13 9.65 8.78
N VAL A 222 -0.94 9.33 9.79
CA VAL A 222 -1.35 10.31 10.82
C VAL A 222 -0.15 10.83 11.58
N LEU A 223 0.78 9.95 11.98
CA LEU A 223 1.96 10.33 12.76
C LEU A 223 2.99 11.12 11.93
N THR A 224 3.24 10.70 10.68
CA THR A 224 4.42 11.16 9.93
C THR A 224 4.12 12.19 8.84
N LEU A 225 2.88 12.31 8.37
CA LEU A 225 2.54 13.34 7.39
C LEU A 225 2.83 14.75 7.94
N PRO A 226 3.24 15.70 7.09
CA PRO A 226 3.48 17.08 7.53
C PRO A 226 2.25 17.72 8.16
N GLY A 227 2.47 18.62 9.13
CA GLY A 227 1.38 19.38 9.77
C GLY A 227 0.54 20.20 8.77
N ALA A 228 1.13 20.63 7.65
CA ALA A 228 0.41 21.31 6.57
C ALA A 228 -0.70 20.44 5.95
N ARG A 229 -0.53 19.11 6.00
CA ARG A 229 -1.47 18.08 5.53
C ARG A 229 -2.29 17.44 6.66
N GLY A 230 -2.14 17.93 7.89
CA GLY A 230 -2.86 17.42 9.05
C GLY A 230 -2.20 16.25 9.78
N GLY A 231 -0.95 15.88 9.47
CA GLY A 231 -0.24 14.89 10.29
C GLY A 231 0.48 15.52 11.49
N TYR A 232 1.04 14.67 12.36
CA TYR A 232 1.85 15.12 13.51
C TYR A 232 3.26 15.55 13.09
N GLY A 233 3.69 15.26 11.86
CA GLY A 233 4.97 15.70 11.31
C GLY A 233 6.17 15.07 12.03
N LEU A 234 5.96 13.89 12.60
CA LEU A 234 7.03 13.11 13.22
C LEU A 234 7.97 12.58 12.13
N PRO A 235 9.24 12.30 12.46
CA PRO A 235 10.15 11.61 11.56
C PRO A 235 9.50 10.34 10.99
N PRO A 236 9.79 9.97 9.74
CA PRO A 236 9.21 8.78 9.15
C PRO A 236 9.65 7.52 9.91
N ALA A 237 8.70 6.64 10.21
CA ALA A 237 8.99 5.34 10.78
C ALA A 237 9.33 4.30 9.70
N ARG A 238 10.02 3.23 10.13
CA ARG A 238 10.11 1.98 9.38
C ARG A 238 8.97 1.06 9.79
N LEU A 239 8.29 0.46 8.82
CA LEU A 239 7.17 -0.44 9.06
C LEU A 239 7.58 -1.89 8.97
N ASN A 240 7.07 -2.72 9.89
CA ASN A 240 7.36 -4.15 9.98
C ASN A 240 8.86 -4.47 9.79
N ALA A 241 9.72 -3.64 10.37
CA ALA A 241 11.16 -3.84 10.34
C ALA A 241 11.61 -4.60 11.59
N ALA A 242 12.64 -5.44 11.42
CA ALA A 242 13.30 -6.09 12.53
C ALA A 242 14.10 -5.05 13.34
N VAL A 243 13.79 -4.94 14.63
CA VAL A 243 14.58 -4.21 15.62
C VAL A 243 15.45 -5.20 16.38
N ARG A 244 16.76 -4.95 16.38
CA ARG A 244 17.73 -5.81 17.08
C ARG A 244 17.80 -5.44 18.55
N LEU A 245 17.83 -6.46 19.39
CA LEU A 245 18.06 -6.31 20.82
C LEU A 245 19.55 -6.05 21.10
N SER A 246 19.86 -5.51 22.27
CA SER A 246 21.25 -5.48 22.75
C SER A 246 21.81 -6.90 22.89
N ALA A 247 23.14 -7.05 22.82
CA ALA A 247 23.79 -8.34 23.00
C ALA A 247 23.43 -9.01 24.35
N ALA A 248 23.32 -8.20 25.41
CA ALA A 248 22.95 -8.67 26.74
C ALA A 248 21.50 -9.20 26.79
N ALA A 249 20.55 -8.47 26.20
CA ALA A 249 19.17 -8.93 26.11
C ALA A 249 19.02 -10.15 25.20
N ALA A 250 19.76 -10.20 24.09
CA ALA A 250 19.74 -11.33 23.17
C ALA A 250 20.23 -12.62 23.85
N GLU A 251 21.33 -12.55 24.60
CA GLU A 251 21.84 -13.66 25.41
C GLU A 251 20.85 -14.08 26.51
N LEU A 252 20.29 -13.10 27.22
CA LEU A 252 19.38 -13.35 28.34
C LEU A 252 18.06 -14.00 27.92
N PHE A 253 17.48 -13.57 26.80
CA PHE A 253 16.15 -13.99 26.37
C PHE A 253 16.14 -14.99 25.20
N GLY A 254 17.30 -15.28 24.62
CA GLY A 254 17.47 -16.23 23.51
C GLY A 254 16.75 -15.81 22.22
N ILE A 255 16.61 -14.51 21.98
CA ILE A 255 15.99 -13.91 20.80
C ILE A 255 16.87 -12.74 20.37
N GLU A 256 17.17 -12.61 19.08
CA GLU A 256 18.04 -11.53 18.58
C GLU A 256 17.27 -10.28 18.16
N GLU A 257 16.05 -10.45 17.66
CA GLU A 257 15.27 -9.35 17.08
C GLU A 257 13.76 -9.58 17.18
N PHE A 258 13.01 -8.49 17.12
CA PHE A 258 11.56 -8.49 16.96
C PHE A 258 11.17 -7.68 15.73
N VAL A 259 10.15 -8.13 14.99
CA VAL A 259 9.50 -7.29 13.97
C VAL A 259 8.44 -6.43 14.66
N CYS A 260 8.54 -5.11 14.47
CA CYS A 260 7.62 -4.12 15.05
C CYS A 260 6.84 -3.37 13.99
N ASP A 261 5.58 -3.05 14.29
CA ASP A 261 4.67 -2.40 13.34
C ASP A 261 5.26 -1.06 12.87
N MET A 262 5.78 -0.28 13.81
CA MET A 262 6.53 0.95 13.54
C MET A 262 7.77 1.04 14.43
N SER A 263 8.90 1.43 13.85
CA SER A 263 10.15 1.65 14.56
C SER A 263 10.87 2.92 14.09
N TRP A 264 11.57 3.56 15.02
CA TRP A 264 12.48 4.67 14.76
C TRP A 264 13.90 4.28 15.16
N ASP A 265 14.70 3.90 14.16
CA ASP A 265 16.08 3.45 14.34
C ASP A 265 16.90 4.44 15.17
N GLY A 266 17.70 3.93 16.10
CA GLY A 266 18.61 4.72 16.93
C GLY A 266 17.95 5.47 18.10
N HIS A 267 16.63 5.37 18.27
CA HIS A 267 15.90 6.02 19.36
C HIS A 267 15.36 5.06 20.43
N GLY A 268 15.54 3.75 20.26
CA GLY A 268 14.98 2.76 21.19
C GLY A 268 13.46 2.89 21.31
N LEU A 269 12.77 3.26 20.22
CA LEU A 269 11.34 3.58 20.22
C LEU A 269 10.61 2.75 19.16
N VAL A 270 9.53 2.12 19.58
CA VAL A 270 8.58 1.42 18.71
C VAL A 270 7.15 1.84 19.00
N ALA A 271 6.30 1.75 17.98
CA ALA A 271 4.85 1.84 18.17
C ALA A 271 4.19 0.58 17.62
N GLU A 272 3.23 0.05 18.37
CA GLU A 272 2.51 -1.19 18.07
C GLU A 272 1.02 -0.90 17.92
N PHE A 273 0.43 -1.34 16.82
CA PHE A 273 -0.99 -1.19 16.57
C PHE A 273 -1.77 -2.36 17.19
N GLN A 274 -2.65 -2.05 18.14
CA GLN A 274 -3.54 -3.02 18.76
C GLN A 274 -4.82 -3.16 17.93
N GLY A 275 -4.75 -3.97 16.87
CA GLY A 275 -5.91 -4.35 16.08
C GLY A 275 -6.86 -5.29 16.84
N GLY A 276 -8.17 -5.13 16.62
CA GLY A 276 -9.23 -5.96 17.24
C GLY A 276 -9.33 -7.40 16.71
N GLN A 277 -8.40 -7.84 15.86
CA GLN A 277 -8.35 -9.23 15.42
C GLN A 277 -8.26 -10.15 16.64
N HIS A 278 -9.05 -11.24 16.62
CA HIS A 278 -8.87 -12.37 17.54
C HIS A 278 -7.46 -12.94 17.36
N LYS A 279 -6.48 -12.31 18.04
CA LYS A 279 -5.11 -12.80 18.16
C LYS A 279 -5.24 -14.23 18.67
N GLN A 280 -4.97 -15.21 17.79
CA GLN A 280 -4.87 -16.60 18.18
C GLN A 280 -4.04 -16.68 19.47
N ARG A 281 -4.38 -17.59 20.39
CA ARG A 281 -3.74 -17.70 21.72
C ARG A 281 -2.20 -17.64 21.68
N THR A 282 -1.59 -18.14 20.60
CA THR A 282 -0.15 -18.10 20.29
C THR A 282 0.42 -16.71 19.96
N ARG A 283 -0.36 -15.81 19.35
CA ARG A 283 0.05 -14.41 19.11
C ARG A 283 -0.01 -13.56 20.38
N ARG A 284 -0.97 -13.80 21.28
CA ARG A 284 -1.03 -13.07 22.56
C ARG A 284 0.21 -13.29 23.42
N SER A 285 0.68 -14.53 23.53
CA SER A 285 1.90 -14.83 24.29
C SER A 285 3.16 -14.26 23.62
N TYR A 286 3.21 -14.24 22.29
CA TYR A 286 4.29 -13.59 21.54
C TYR A 286 4.31 -12.08 21.76
N ASP A 287 3.16 -11.40 21.66
CA ASP A 287 3.05 -9.95 21.86
C ASP A 287 3.38 -9.54 23.30
N SER A 288 2.88 -10.28 24.30
CA SER A 288 3.23 -10.04 25.70
C SER A 288 4.71 -10.28 25.99
N ARG A 289 5.32 -11.33 25.40
CA ARG A 289 6.76 -11.57 25.52
C ARG A 289 7.56 -10.45 24.85
N LYS A 290 7.16 -10.03 23.65
CA LYS A 290 7.79 -8.94 22.89
C LYS A 290 7.81 -7.66 23.71
N GLY A 291 6.68 -7.26 24.29
CA GLY A 291 6.59 -6.09 25.16
C GLY A 291 7.54 -6.16 26.36
N ASN A 292 7.55 -7.28 27.06
CA ASN A 292 8.41 -7.49 28.23
C ASN A 292 9.90 -7.46 27.86
N VAL A 293 10.30 -8.13 26.78
CA VAL A 293 11.71 -8.22 26.37
C VAL A 293 12.21 -6.88 25.86
N LEU A 294 11.44 -6.20 24.99
CA LEU A 294 11.80 -4.87 24.51
C LEU A 294 11.89 -3.86 25.66
N GLY A 295 10.95 -3.88 26.60
CA GLY A 295 11.01 -3.04 27.79
C GLY A 295 12.23 -3.32 28.68
N ALA A 296 12.60 -4.60 28.86
CA ALA A 296 13.79 -4.99 29.60
C ALA A 296 15.10 -4.58 28.89
N ASP A 297 15.10 -4.54 27.56
CA ASP A 297 16.20 -4.03 26.73
C ASP A 297 16.23 -2.49 26.64
N GLY A 298 15.33 -1.80 27.35
CA GLY A 298 15.29 -0.34 27.44
C GLY A 298 14.53 0.35 26.31
N TRP A 299 13.77 -0.39 25.50
CA TRP A 299 12.93 0.20 24.46
C TRP A 299 11.67 0.84 25.06
N THR A 300 11.33 2.01 24.53
CA THR A 300 10.02 2.64 24.74
C THR A 300 9.02 2.07 23.74
N ILE A 301 7.89 1.60 24.24
CA ILE A 301 6.81 1.02 23.44
C ILE A 301 5.58 1.91 23.57
N VAL A 302 5.05 2.39 22.44
CA VAL A 302 3.82 3.17 22.40
C VAL A 302 2.74 2.36 21.71
N GLU A 303 1.68 2.01 22.46
CA GLU A 303 0.54 1.30 21.89
C GLU A 303 -0.43 2.28 21.23
N VAL A 304 -0.93 1.91 20.05
CA VAL A 304 -1.92 2.69 19.30
C VAL A 304 -3.12 1.80 19.00
N ASP A 305 -4.33 2.25 19.31
CA ASP A 305 -5.55 1.53 18.98
C ASP A 305 -6.43 2.34 18.00
N ARG A 306 -7.38 1.64 17.35
CA ARG A 306 -8.29 2.26 16.37
C ARG A 306 -9.14 3.38 16.99
N GLY A 307 -9.60 3.22 18.24
CA GLY A 307 -10.43 4.19 18.95
C GLY A 307 -9.68 5.50 19.25
N MET A 308 -8.36 5.47 19.31
CA MET A 308 -7.56 6.70 19.44
C MET A 308 -7.76 7.63 18.24
N PHE A 309 -7.93 7.11 17.01
CA PHE A 309 -8.13 7.96 15.81
C PHE A 309 -9.37 8.84 15.89
N GLU A 310 -10.42 8.37 16.56
CA GLU A 310 -11.68 9.11 16.78
C GLU A 310 -11.52 10.24 17.79
N ARG A 311 -10.56 10.12 18.71
CA ARG A 311 -10.36 11.02 19.85
C ARG A 311 -9.06 11.81 19.70
N ALA A 312 -9.19 13.07 19.29
CA ALA A 312 -8.05 13.97 19.09
C ALA A 312 -7.07 14.01 20.28
N SER A 313 -7.59 14.04 21.51
CA SER A 313 -6.77 14.06 22.72
C SER A 313 -5.89 12.81 22.87
N LEU A 314 -6.40 11.63 22.53
CA LEU A 314 -5.66 10.38 22.63
C LEU A 314 -4.58 10.30 21.56
N MET A 315 -4.87 10.70 20.32
CA MET A 315 -3.81 10.79 19.31
C MET A 315 -2.74 11.84 19.66
N ASP A 316 -3.11 12.94 20.32
CA ASP A 316 -2.14 13.89 20.82
C ASP A 316 -1.26 13.29 21.93
N GLU A 317 -1.81 12.42 22.78
CA GLU A 317 -1.04 11.66 23.78
C GLU A 317 -0.06 10.69 23.11
N VAL A 318 -0.51 9.90 22.13
CA VAL A 318 0.37 9.03 21.32
C VAL A 318 1.51 9.84 20.70
N ALA A 319 1.18 10.96 20.04
CA ALA A 319 2.17 11.78 19.37
C ALA A 319 3.12 12.49 20.36
N LYS A 320 2.66 12.86 21.57
CA LYS A 320 3.52 13.37 22.66
C LYS A 320 4.50 12.31 23.13
N SER A 321 4.03 11.08 23.38
CA SER A 321 4.87 9.96 23.82
C SER A 321 5.95 9.64 22.79
N ILE A 322 5.58 9.56 21.51
CA ILE A 322 6.54 9.35 20.42
C ILE A 322 7.51 10.54 20.31
N SER A 323 7.02 11.78 20.40
CA SER A 323 7.91 12.96 20.39
C SER A 323 8.93 12.93 21.51
N ALA A 324 8.51 12.55 22.72
CA ALA A 324 9.41 12.43 23.88
C ALA A 324 10.48 11.35 23.66
N GLY A 325 10.10 10.16 23.17
CA GLY A 325 11.04 9.09 22.84
C GLY A 325 12.03 9.47 21.72
N LEU A 326 11.62 10.33 20.80
CA LEU A 326 12.49 10.86 19.74
C LEU A 326 13.34 12.06 20.16
N GLY A 327 13.20 12.55 21.40
CA GLY A 327 13.86 13.80 21.84
C GLY A 327 13.34 15.06 21.13
N ILE A 328 12.14 15.00 20.54
CA ILE A 328 11.52 16.11 19.82
C ILE A 328 10.64 16.89 20.78
N ARG A 329 10.86 18.21 20.84
CA ARG A 329 10.03 19.10 21.66
C ARG A 329 8.59 19.14 21.13
N TRP A 330 7.65 18.62 21.92
CA TRP A 330 6.22 18.73 21.65
C TRP A 330 5.77 20.20 21.61
N ARG A 331 4.94 20.52 20.61
CA ARG A 331 4.26 21.82 20.52
C ARG A 331 2.78 21.58 20.30
N GLN A 332 1.96 22.16 21.19
CA GLN A 332 0.51 22.05 21.07
C GLN A 332 0.05 22.58 19.71
N PRO A 333 -0.75 21.81 18.95
CA PRO A 333 -1.33 22.29 17.70
C PRO A 333 -2.21 23.52 17.93
N GLY A 334 -1.93 24.62 17.22
CA GLY A 334 -2.89 25.73 17.13
C GLY A 334 -4.16 25.32 16.37
N ALA A 335 -5.23 26.13 16.47
CA ALA A 335 -6.55 25.81 15.91
C ALA A 335 -6.52 25.36 14.43
N SER A 336 -5.80 26.08 13.56
CA SER A 336 -5.67 25.71 12.14
C SER A 336 -5.04 24.34 11.91
N ARG A 337 -4.07 23.95 12.74
CA ARG A 337 -3.42 22.64 12.66
C ARG A 337 -4.34 21.55 13.19
N ALA A 338 -5.01 21.80 14.31
CA ALA A 338 -5.99 20.88 14.90
C ALA A 338 -7.14 20.58 13.93
N THR A 339 -7.66 21.59 13.21
CA THR A 339 -8.69 21.39 12.17
C THR A 339 -8.18 20.51 11.02
N ARG A 340 -6.93 20.70 10.57
CA ARG A 340 -6.33 19.85 9.53
C ARG A 340 -6.14 18.41 10.01
N GLN A 341 -5.68 18.23 11.25
CA GLN A 341 -5.56 16.90 11.87
C GLN A 341 -6.90 16.18 11.96
N LEU A 342 -7.96 16.89 12.37
CA LEU A 342 -9.31 16.33 12.40
C LEU A 342 -9.78 15.90 10.99
N ARG A 343 -9.58 16.75 9.97
CA ARG A 343 -9.95 16.43 8.58
C ARG A 343 -9.19 15.22 8.05
N LEU A 344 -7.88 15.14 8.30
CA LEU A 344 -7.06 14.00 7.89
C LEU A 344 -7.56 12.71 8.57
N ARG A 345 -7.69 12.71 9.91
CA ARG A 345 -8.14 11.52 10.65
C ARG A 345 -9.53 11.08 10.22
N ASN A 346 -10.50 11.99 10.07
CA ASN A 346 -11.84 11.64 9.63
C ASN A 346 -11.86 11.05 8.21
N LYS A 347 -11.00 11.55 7.31
CA LYS A 347 -10.85 10.98 5.96
C LYS A 347 -10.27 9.56 6.04
N LEU A 348 -9.20 9.37 6.81
CA LEU A 348 -8.54 8.07 6.93
C LEU A 348 -9.38 7.04 7.70
N LEU A 349 -10.19 7.47 8.66
CA LEU A 349 -11.19 6.63 9.31
C LEU A 349 -12.22 6.11 8.31
N ARG A 350 -12.78 6.98 7.45
CA ARG A 350 -13.68 6.55 6.37
C ARG A 350 -13.00 5.56 5.42
N TYR A 351 -11.74 5.82 5.07
CA TYR A 351 -10.95 4.86 4.30
C TYR A 351 -10.83 3.49 5.00
N LEU A 352 -10.71 3.44 6.33
CA LEU A 352 -10.71 2.18 7.08
C LEU A 352 -12.10 1.52 7.22
N ASP A 353 -13.18 2.26 7.02
CA ASP A 353 -14.56 1.78 7.14
C ASP A 353 -15.17 1.37 5.80
N GLU A 354 -14.73 2.00 4.70
CA GLU A 354 -15.07 1.59 3.33
C GLU A 354 -14.62 0.13 3.14
N ARG A 355 -15.47 -0.72 2.56
CA ARG A 355 -15.20 -2.14 2.31
C ARG A 355 -15.03 -2.38 0.82
#